data_AF-A0A2R6E096-F1
#
_entry.id   AF-A0A2R6E096-F1
#
_cell.length_a   1.000
_cell.length_b   1.000
_cell.length_c   1.000
_cell.angle_alpha   90.00
_cell.angle_beta   90.00
_cell.angle_gamma   90.00
#
_symmetry.space_group_name_H-M   'P 1'
#
loop_
_entity.id
_entity.type
_entity.pdbx_description
1 polymer ?
#
loop_
_entity_poly.entity_id
_entity_poly.type
_entity_poly.pdbx_seq_one_letter_code
_entity_poly.pdbx_strand_id
1 'polypeptide(L)'
;MATRIERAEARVREAKIETLRGRAVHRIDRAEELWRDDAYEAAYGQFLGAHEDYVAVLETADLDFGGSASVRKKMARVERNLAALERAPVDRAEQAHDRAREAEEPMERADHLERVLERYRRALELDWGSEDRRFAGDTADLRETVDAVATDLVETRRRVATRRVAAGDDHCADDRPEEARTAYREARDVLDETVATARELVPDAVDTLVEHRDAVDRRLDSLEGDRQVVTNP
;
A
#
# COMPACT_ATOMS: atom_id res chain seq x y z
N MET A 1 -63.59 -0.21 -4.09
CA MET A 1 -62.49 0.14 -3.16
C MET A 1 -61.22 -0.68 -3.44
N ALA A 2 -61.32 -1.98 -3.68
CA ALA A 2 -60.19 -2.87 -4.03
C ALA A 2 -59.24 -2.30 -5.12
N THR A 3 -59.78 -1.82 -6.24
CA THR A 3 -58.97 -1.28 -7.36
C THR A 3 -58.16 -0.01 -7.02
N ARG A 4 -58.56 0.75 -5.99
CA ARG A 4 -57.78 1.94 -5.54
C ARG A 4 -56.65 1.54 -4.60
N ILE A 5 -56.86 0.50 -3.79
CA ILE A 5 -55.85 -0.06 -2.89
C ILE A 5 -54.77 -0.76 -3.73
N GLU A 6 -55.17 -1.61 -4.69
CA GLU A 6 -54.24 -2.29 -5.61
C GLU A 6 -53.36 -1.32 -6.40
N ARG A 7 -53.92 -0.20 -6.91
CA ARG A 7 -53.12 0.84 -7.58
C ARG A 7 -52.22 1.62 -6.63
N ALA A 8 -52.60 1.79 -5.37
CA ALA A 8 -51.75 2.44 -4.39
C ALA A 8 -50.56 1.52 -4.02
N GLU A 9 -50.83 0.23 -3.80
CA GLU A 9 -49.81 -0.78 -3.53
C GLU A 9 -48.85 -0.95 -4.71
N ALA A 10 -49.35 -0.96 -5.94
CA ALA A 10 -48.51 -1.03 -7.14
C ALA A 10 -47.55 0.16 -7.24
N ARG A 11 -48.02 1.39 -7.01
CA ARG A 11 -47.17 2.60 -7.01
C ARG A 11 -46.12 2.60 -5.91
N VAL A 12 -46.49 2.15 -4.70
CA VAL A 12 -45.53 2.01 -3.59
C VAL A 12 -44.47 0.98 -3.92
N ARG A 13 -44.86 -0.16 -4.51
CA ARG A 13 -43.92 -1.20 -4.95
C ARG A 13 -42.97 -0.70 -6.03
N GLU A 14 -43.49 0.01 -7.03
CA GLU A 14 -42.71 0.62 -8.11
C GLU A 14 -41.69 1.63 -7.56
N ALA A 15 -42.13 2.57 -6.71
CA ALA A 15 -41.24 3.55 -6.08
C ALA A 15 -40.16 2.88 -5.20
N LYS A 16 -40.50 1.80 -4.49
CA LYS A 16 -39.53 1.00 -3.73
C LYS A 16 -38.49 0.37 -4.65
N ILE A 17 -38.89 -0.21 -5.78
CA ILE A 17 -37.98 -0.84 -6.75
C ILE A 17 -37.05 0.20 -7.37
N GLU A 18 -37.56 1.37 -7.76
CA GLU A 18 -36.74 2.46 -8.28
C GLU A 18 -35.72 2.95 -7.25
N THR A 19 -36.14 3.11 -5.99
CA THR A 19 -35.25 3.48 -4.89
C THR A 19 -34.14 2.45 -4.68
N LEU A 20 -34.48 1.16 -4.66
CA LEU A 20 -33.50 0.08 -4.50
C LEU A 20 -32.49 0.07 -5.66
N ARG A 21 -32.96 0.22 -6.90
CA ARG A 21 -32.09 0.29 -8.08
C ARG A 21 -31.18 1.52 -8.06
N GLY A 22 -31.71 2.68 -7.71
CA GLY A 22 -30.94 3.91 -7.58
C GLY A 22 -29.87 3.81 -6.49
N ARG A 23 -30.23 3.26 -5.34
CA ARG A 23 -29.30 3.01 -4.23
C ARG A 23 -28.20 2.03 -4.61
N ALA A 24 -28.53 0.93 -5.29
CA ALA A 24 -27.55 -0.04 -5.76
C ALA A 24 -26.51 0.59 -6.71
N VAL A 25 -26.96 1.43 -7.66
CA VAL A 25 -26.06 2.15 -8.57
C VAL A 25 -25.15 3.10 -7.80
N HIS A 26 -25.71 3.92 -6.91
CA HIS A 26 -24.91 4.85 -6.11
C HIS A 26 -23.88 4.14 -5.23
N ARG A 27 -24.26 3.00 -4.63
CA ARG A 27 -23.34 2.16 -3.84
C ARG A 27 -22.21 1.61 -4.69
N ILE A 28 -22.47 1.17 -5.92
CA ILE A 28 -21.42 0.71 -6.85
C ILE A 28 -20.45 1.83 -7.16
N ASP A 29 -20.95 3.02 -7.52
CA ASP A 29 -20.08 4.16 -7.87
C ASP A 29 -19.21 4.54 -6.67
N ARG A 30 -19.80 4.58 -5.46
CA ARG A 30 -19.08 4.85 -4.22
C ARG A 30 -18.06 3.76 -3.88
N ALA A 31 -18.39 2.49 -4.12
CA ALA A 31 -17.47 1.38 -3.92
C ALA A 31 -16.25 1.49 -4.85
N GLU A 32 -16.46 1.85 -6.12
CA GLU A 32 -15.38 2.03 -7.08
C GLU A 32 -14.47 3.20 -6.72
N GLU A 33 -15.01 4.31 -6.19
CA GLU A 33 -14.19 5.42 -5.63
C GLU A 33 -13.34 4.95 -4.46
N LEU A 34 -13.98 4.36 -3.44
CA LEU A 34 -13.29 3.85 -2.24
C LEU A 34 -12.19 2.84 -2.61
N TRP A 35 -12.43 1.98 -3.60
CA TRP A 35 -11.43 1.02 -4.06
C TRP A 35 -10.24 1.69 -4.77
N ARG A 36 -10.45 2.80 -5.50
CA ARG A 36 -9.34 3.59 -6.07
C ARG A 36 -8.49 4.22 -4.98
N ASP A 37 -9.09 4.58 -3.84
CA ASP A 37 -8.42 5.18 -2.68
C ASP A 37 -7.88 4.13 -1.66
N ASP A 38 -7.78 2.87 -2.07
CA ASP A 38 -7.35 1.73 -1.23
C ASP A 38 -8.22 1.49 0.04
N ALA A 39 -9.42 2.09 0.13
CA ALA A 39 -10.36 1.92 1.24
C ALA A 39 -11.16 0.61 1.09
N TYR A 40 -10.45 -0.51 1.11
CA TYR A 40 -10.96 -1.83 0.70
C TYR A 40 -12.17 -2.32 1.51
N GLU A 41 -12.14 -2.27 2.85
CA GLU A 41 -13.25 -2.73 3.68
C GLU A 41 -14.53 -1.90 3.45
N ALA A 42 -14.36 -0.58 3.30
CA ALA A 42 -15.46 0.32 3.01
C ALA A 42 -16.04 0.05 1.61
N ALA A 43 -15.18 -0.16 0.61
CA ALA A 43 -15.59 -0.54 -0.74
C ALA A 43 -16.34 -1.88 -0.74
N TYR A 44 -15.87 -2.86 0.03
CA TYR A 44 -16.51 -4.17 0.17
C TYR A 44 -17.93 -4.02 0.73
N GLY A 45 -18.09 -3.23 1.80
CA GLY A 45 -19.40 -2.96 2.39
C GLY A 45 -20.37 -2.28 1.41
N GLN A 46 -19.89 -1.39 0.55
CA GLN A 46 -20.72 -0.76 -0.48
C GLN A 46 -21.13 -1.75 -1.58
N PHE A 47 -20.21 -2.60 -2.07
CA PHE A 47 -20.56 -3.64 -3.03
C PHE A 47 -21.53 -4.67 -2.45
N LEU A 48 -21.33 -5.11 -1.21
CA LEU A 48 -22.25 -6.02 -0.53
C LEU A 48 -23.65 -5.40 -0.40
N GLY A 49 -23.74 -4.13 0.02
CA GLY A 49 -25.02 -3.42 0.07
C GLY A 49 -25.69 -3.29 -1.31
N ALA A 50 -24.92 -3.11 -2.38
CA ALA A 50 -25.47 -3.08 -3.74
C ALA A 50 -26.00 -4.46 -4.19
N HIS A 51 -25.33 -5.55 -3.78
CA HIS A 51 -25.79 -6.91 -4.00
C HIS A 51 -27.13 -7.17 -3.33
N GLU A 52 -27.22 -6.85 -2.03
CA GLU A 52 -28.45 -6.96 -1.24
C GLU A 52 -29.62 -6.17 -1.86
N ASP A 53 -29.35 -4.97 -2.38
CA ASP A 53 -30.38 -4.17 -3.06
C ASP A 53 -30.90 -4.84 -4.33
N TYR A 54 -30.02 -5.48 -5.13
CA TYR A 54 -30.46 -6.21 -6.31
C TYR A 54 -31.20 -7.50 -5.97
N VAL A 55 -30.83 -8.20 -4.89
CA VAL A 55 -31.59 -9.33 -4.36
C VAL A 55 -32.99 -8.87 -3.97
N ALA A 56 -33.10 -7.78 -3.19
CA ALA A 56 -34.39 -7.22 -2.79
C ALA A 56 -35.25 -6.77 -3.98
N VAL A 57 -34.64 -6.29 -5.07
CA VAL A 57 -35.36 -5.99 -6.33
C VAL A 57 -35.93 -7.27 -6.94
N LEU A 58 -35.16 -8.35 -7.03
CA LEU A 58 -35.63 -9.63 -7.58
C LEU A 58 -36.77 -10.25 -6.76
N GLU A 59 -36.77 -10.04 -5.45
CA GLU A 59 -37.82 -10.54 -4.56
C GLU A 59 -39.09 -9.67 -4.57
N THR A 60 -38.92 -8.35 -4.72
CA THR A 60 -40.04 -7.39 -4.62
C THR A 60 -40.74 -7.16 -5.96
N ALA A 61 -40.01 -7.24 -7.07
CA ALA A 61 -40.50 -6.84 -8.38
C ALA A 61 -41.11 -8.01 -9.16
N ASP A 62 -42.32 -7.80 -9.68
CA ASP A 62 -42.92 -8.71 -10.66
C ASP A 62 -42.33 -8.41 -12.04
N LEU A 63 -41.09 -8.87 -12.25
CA LEU A 63 -40.32 -8.64 -13.47
C LEU A 63 -40.61 -9.73 -14.49
N ASP A 64 -40.73 -9.33 -15.75
CA ASP A 64 -40.65 -10.28 -16.85
C ASP A 64 -39.25 -10.93 -16.92
N PHE A 65 -39.10 -11.89 -17.83
CA PHE A 65 -37.82 -12.59 -18.01
C PHE A 65 -36.68 -11.61 -18.33
N GLY A 66 -36.93 -10.61 -19.17
CA GLY A 66 -35.92 -9.61 -19.57
C GLY A 66 -35.47 -8.73 -18.40
N GLY A 67 -36.41 -8.22 -17.61
CA GLY A 67 -36.14 -7.41 -16.42
C GLY A 67 -35.37 -8.19 -15.37
N SER A 68 -35.77 -9.44 -15.11
CA SER A 68 -35.07 -10.33 -14.19
C SER A 68 -33.64 -10.63 -14.66
N ALA A 69 -33.46 -10.94 -15.95
CA ALA A 69 -32.14 -11.19 -16.54
C ALA A 69 -31.22 -9.96 -16.44
N SER A 70 -31.76 -8.76 -16.65
CA SER A 70 -31.02 -7.50 -16.51
C SER A 70 -30.51 -7.26 -15.09
N VAL A 71 -31.36 -7.49 -14.08
CA VAL A 71 -30.97 -7.36 -12.66
C VAL A 71 -29.91 -8.40 -12.28
N ARG A 72 -30.09 -9.67 -12.67
CA ARG A 72 -29.09 -10.72 -12.43
C ARG A 72 -27.75 -10.42 -13.07
N LYS A 73 -27.74 -9.85 -14.29
CA LYS A 73 -26.50 -9.42 -14.96
C LYS A 73 -25.75 -8.34 -14.16
N LYS A 74 -26.49 -7.40 -13.55
CA LYS A 74 -25.89 -6.36 -12.68
C LYS A 74 -25.35 -6.97 -11.39
N MET A 75 -26.10 -7.86 -10.75
CA MET A 75 -25.67 -8.60 -9.56
C MET A 75 -24.40 -9.41 -9.83
N ALA A 76 -24.33 -10.15 -10.94
CA ALA A 76 -23.12 -10.89 -11.35
C ALA A 76 -21.92 -9.97 -11.67
N ARG A 77 -22.14 -8.69 -11.98
CA ARG A 77 -21.04 -7.71 -12.06
C ARG A 77 -20.56 -7.32 -10.66
N VAL A 78 -21.47 -7.10 -9.71
CA VAL A 78 -21.12 -6.81 -8.31
C VAL A 78 -20.34 -7.97 -7.69
N GLU A 79 -20.78 -9.21 -7.91
CA GLU A 79 -20.09 -10.41 -7.40
C GLU A 79 -18.67 -10.54 -7.97
N ARG A 80 -18.48 -10.27 -9.27
CA ARG A 80 -17.13 -10.24 -9.87
C ARG A 80 -16.27 -9.12 -9.30
N ASN A 81 -16.85 -7.96 -9.02
CA ASN A 81 -16.14 -6.85 -8.40
C ASN A 81 -15.73 -7.19 -6.96
N LEU A 82 -16.60 -7.86 -6.19
CA LEU A 82 -16.26 -8.36 -4.85
C LEU A 82 -15.08 -9.33 -4.91
N ALA A 83 -15.15 -10.37 -5.75
CA ALA A 83 -14.06 -11.32 -5.89
C ALA A 83 -12.72 -10.68 -6.31
N ALA A 84 -12.76 -9.66 -7.17
CA ALA A 84 -11.57 -8.89 -7.54
C ALA A 84 -11.07 -8.00 -6.38
N LEU A 85 -11.99 -7.40 -5.62
CA LEU A 85 -11.66 -6.57 -4.46
C LEU A 85 -11.02 -7.38 -3.33
N GLU A 86 -11.46 -8.61 -3.11
CA GLU A 86 -10.91 -9.53 -2.09
C GLU A 86 -9.40 -9.76 -2.30
N ARG A 87 -8.94 -9.81 -3.56
CA ARG A 87 -7.52 -9.98 -3.91
C ARG A 87 -6.75 -8.68 -4.10
N ALA A 88 -7.44 -7.58 -4.34
CA ALA A 88 -6.82 -6.31 -4.72
C ALA A 88 -5.69 -5.82 -3.78
N PRO A 89 -5.77 -5.95 -2.44
CA PRO A 89 -4.69 -5.52 -1.56
C PRO A 89 -3.36 -6.23 -1.84
N VAL A 90 -3.40 -7.56 -1.97
CA VAL A 90 -2.22 -8.39 -2.25
C VAL A 90 -1.74 -8.16 -3.68
N ASP A 91 -2.64 -8.20 -4.66
CA ASP A 91 -2.28 -7.98 -6.07
C ASP A 91 -1.61 -6.59 -6.27
N ARG A 92 -2.03 -5.56 -5.53
CA ARG A 92 -1.39 -4.23 -5.56
C ARG A 92 -0.03 -4.20 -4.86
N ALA A 93 0.14 -4.95 -3.77
CA ALA A 93 1.42 -5.09 -3.09
C ALA A 93 2.44 -5.82 -3.99
N GLU A 94 2.02 -6.89 -4.66
CA GLU A 94 2.82 -7.63 -5.65
C GLU A 94 3.25 -6.73 -6.82
N GLN A 95 2.31 -5.98 -7.42
CA GLN A 95 2.64 -5.03 -8.49
C GLN A 95 3.61 -3.93 -8.04
N ALA A 96 3.52 -3.49 -6.78
CA ALA A 96 4.51 -2.56 -6.23
C ALA A 96 5.87 -3.22 -6.08
N HIS A 97 5.90 -4.49 -5.71
CA HIS A 97 7.14 -5.25 -5.51
C HIS A 97 7.86 -5.50 -6.83
N ASP A 98 7.12 -5.80 -7.89
CA ASP A 98 7.68 -5.95 -9.23
C ASP A 98 8.31 -4.64 -9.73
N ARG A 99 7.64 -3.49 -9.51
CA ARG A 99 8.22 -2.17 -9.81
C ARG A 99 9.50 -1.90 -9.02
N ALA A 100 9.57 -2.32 -7.75
CA ALA A 100 10.79 -2.20 -6.96
C ALA A 100 11.94 -3.06 -7.53
N ARG A 101 11.62 -4.23 -8.08
CA ARG A 101 12.63 -5.11 -8.71
C ARG A 101 13.16 -4.56 -10.04
N GLU A 102 12.30 -3.87 -10.78
CA GLU A 102 12.65 -3.24 -12.06
C GLU A 102 13.48 -1.95 -11.90
N ALA A 103 13.47 -1.32 -10.72
CA ALA A 103 14.26 -0.12 -10.45
C ALA A 103 15.77 -0.42 -10.45
N GLU A 104 16.51 0.26 -11.34
CA GLU A 104 17.96 0.09 -11.51
C GLU A 104 18.77 0.95 -10.53
N GLU A 105 18.26 2.13 -10.18
CA GLU A 105 18.90 3.04 -9.23
C GLU A 105 18.55 2.59 -7.80
N PRO A 106 19.55 2.33 -6.93
CA PRO A 106 19.25 1.71 -5.63
C PRO A 106 18.43 2.57 -4.67
N MET A 107 18.52 3.90 -4.73
CA MET A 107 17.70 4.78 -3.91
C MET A 107 16.25 4.78 -4.41
N GLU A 108 16.04 4.83 -5.73
CA GLU A 108 14.71 4.64 -6.32
C GLU A 108 14.11 3.27 -5.94
N ARG A 109 14.92 2.21 -5.97
CA ARG A 109 14.52 0.88 -5.48
C ARG A 109 14.12 0.91 -4.00
N ALA A 110 14.89 1.58 -3.15
CA ALA A 110 14.57 1.69 -1.72
C ALA A 110 13.23 2.39 -1.50
N ASP A 111 12.97 3.49 -2.21
CA ASP A 111 11.68 4.20 -2.15
C ASP A 111 10.51 3.31 -2.60
N HIS A 112 10.73 2.48 -3.63
CA HIS A 112 9.74 1.50 -4.04
C HIS A 112 9.52 0.41 -2.99
N LEU A 113 10.57 -0.13 -2.38
CA LEU A 113 10.46 -1.16 -1.33
C LEU A 113 9.72 -0.65 -0.09
N GLU A 114 9.88 0.61 0.30
CA GLU A 114 9.10 1.22 1.38
C GLU A 114 7.60 1.22 1.08
N ARG A 115 7.22 1.55 -0.16
CA ARG A 115 5.83 1.49 -0.64
C ARG A 115 5.28 0.07 -0.74
N VAL A 116 6.14 -0.92 -0.95
CA VAL A 116 5.79 -2.35 -0.93
C VAL A 116 5.46 -2.78 0.49
N LEU A 117 6.34 -2.43 1.43
CA LEU A 117 6.19 -2.72 2.84
C LEU A 117 4.89 -2.15 3.40
N GLU A 118 4.58 -0.88 3.12
CA GLU A 118 3.32 -0.25 3.51
C GLU A 118 2.09 -1.03 2.99
N ARG A 119 2.13 -1.48 1.73
CA ARG A 119 1.01 -2.22 1.13
C ARG A 119 0.80 -3.59 1.73
N TYR A 120 1.87 -4.36 1.96
CA TYR A 120 1.73 -5.67 2.61
C TYR A 120 1.28 -5.54 4.07
N ARG A 121 1.76 -4.52 4.81
CA ARG A 121 1.27 -4.22 6.17
C ARG A 121 -0.22 -3.87 6.17
N ARG A 122 -0.66 -3.02 5.25
CA ARG A 122 -2.08 -2.72 5.10
C ARG A 122 -2.89 -3.97 4.75
N ALA A 123 -2.38 -4.85 3.89
CA ALA A 123 -3.04 -6.12 3.59
C ALA A 123 -3.13 -7.05 4.82
N LEU A 124 -2.12 -7.06 5.69
CA LEU A 124 -2.14 -7.80 6.97
C LEU A 124 -3.17 -7.24 7.96
N GLU A 125 -3.37 -5.94 7.98
CA GLU A 125 -4.30 -5.25 8.89
C GLU A 125 -5.77 -5.47 8.50
N LEU A 126 -6.05 -5.77 7.23
CA LEU A 126 -7.41 -6.04 6.75
C LEU A 126 -7.99 -7.27 7.44
N ASP A 127 -9.23 -7.13 7.92
CA ASP A 127 -9.95 -8.17 8.66
C ASP A 127 -9.19 -8.73 9.87
N TRP A 128 -8.26 -7.97 10.43
CA TRP A 128 -7.52 -8.41 11.61
C TRP A 128 -8.47 -8.64 12.78
N GLY A 129 -8.50 -9.88 13.29
CA GLY A 129 -9.38 -10.29 14.38
C GLY A 129 -10.82 -10.63 13.94
N SER A 130 -11.12 -10.65 12.64
CA SER A 130 -12.38 -11.18 12.11
C SER A 130 -12.30 -12.70 11.93
N GLU A 131 -13.36 -13.41 12.31
CA GLU A 131 -13.52 -14.84 12.03
C GLU A 131 -13.84 -15.10 10.55
N ASP A 132 -14.53 -14.15 9.91
CA ASP A 132 -14.85 -14.16 8.49
C ASP A 132 -13.86 -13.26 7.73
N ARG A 133 -12.73 -13.82 7.32
CA ARG A 133 -11.77 -13.12 6.46
C ARG A 133 -12.33 -12.97 5.04
N ARG A 134 -12.51 -11.73 4.62
CA ARG A 134 -12.99 -11.31 3.30
C ARG A 134 -11.82 -11.17 2.34
N PHE A 135 -10.71 -10.60 2.80
CA PHE A 135 -9.54 -10.36 1.94
C PHE A 135 -8.61 -11.58 1.85
N ALA A 136 -8.08 -11.79 0.65
CA ALA A 136 -7.15 -12.87 0.35
C ALA A 136 -5.76 -12.59 0.96
N GLY A 137 -5.00 -13.67 1.16
CA GLY A 137 -3.64 -13.65 1.67
C GLY A 137 -3.53 -14.43 2.97
N ASP A 138 -2.67 -15.44 2.99
CA ASP A 138 -2.37 -16.16 4.23
C ASP A 138 -1.58 -15.23 5.17
N THR A 139 -1.94 -15.22 6.46
CA THR A 139 -1.33 -14.29 7.42
C THR A 139 0.15 -14.61 7.66
N ALA A 140 0.52 -15.90 7.67
CA ALA A 140 1.91 -16.30 7.85
C ALA A 140 2.73 -15.92 6.61
N ASP A 141 2.24 -16.22 5.42
CA ASP A 141 2.92 -15.87 4.15
C ASP A 141 3.11 -14.36 4.01
N LEU A 142 2.09 -13.57 4.36
CA LEU A 142 2.17 -12.11 4.33
C LEU A 142 3.18 -11.55 5.35
N ARG A 143 3.27 -12.14 6.56
CA ARG A 143 4.28 -11.73 7.56
C ARG A 143 5.69 -12.06 7.09
N GLU A 144 5.90 -13.27 6.57
CA GLU A 144 7.19 -13.65 5.97
C GLU A 144 7.57 -12.72 4.82
N THR A 145 6.60 -12.33 3.99
CA THR A 145 6.82 -11.38 2.90
C THR A 145 7.20 -9.99 3.42
N VAL A 146 6.54 -9.51 4.50
CA VAL A 146 6.89 -8.24 5.15
C VAL A 146 8.32 -8.28 5.69
N ASP A 147 8.72 -9.35 6.37
CA ASP A 147 10.06 -9.50 6.92
C ASP A 147 11.12 -9.54 5.80
N ALA A 148 10.84 -10.24 4.71
CA ALA A 148 11.71 -10.31 3.54
C ALA A 148 11.87 -8.94 2.85
N VAL A 149 10.78 -8.20 2.65
CA VAL A 149 10.81 -6.86 2.03
C VAL A 149 11.52 -5.86 2.94
N ALA A 150 11.29 -5.90 4.25
CA ALA A 150 11.99 -5.05 5.20
C ALA A 150 13.50 -5.30 5.20
N THR A 151 13.90 -6.57 5.13
CA THR A 151 15.31 -6.97 5.01
C THR A 151 15.92 -6.45 3.69
N ASP A 152 15.23 -6.59 2.55
CA ASP A 152 15.71 -6.08 1.26
C ASP A 152 15.81 -4.54 1.25
N LEU A 153 14.88 -3.85 1.89
CA LEU A 153 14.91 -2.39 2.06
C LEU A 153 16.16 -1.95 2.84
N VAL A 154 16.39 -2.56 4.00
CA VAL A 154 17.55 -2.26 4.86
C VAL A 154 18.86 -2.52 4.11
N GLU A 155 18.99 -3.67 3.45
CA GLU A 155 20.20 -4.00 2.68
C GLU A 155 20.38 -3.08 1.47
N THR A 156 19.30 -2.68 0.80
CA THR A 156 19.37 -1.74 -0.32
C THR A 156 19.85 -0.36 0.13
N ARG A 157 19.27 0.21 1.20
CA ARG A 157 19.70 1.50 1.75
C ARG A 157 21.13 1.43 2.30
N ARG A 158 21.52 0.33 2.95
CA ARG A 158 22.91 0.10 3.37
C ARG A 158 23.88 0.14 2.19
N ARG A 159 23.53 -0.47 1.05
CA ARG A 159 24.35 -0.41 -0.18
C ARG A 159 24.43 1.01 -0.75
N VAL A 160 23.34 1.79 -0.71
CA VAL A 160 23.35 3.22 -1.08
C VAL A 160 24.38 3.96 -0.23
N ALA A 161 24.30 3.82 1.09
CA ALA A 161 25.24 4.46 2.01
C ALA A 161 26.69 4.04 1.72
N THR A 162 26.97 2.75 1.53
CA THR A 162 28.32 2.27 1.16
C THR A 162 28.84 2.92 -0.12
N ARG A 163 28.00 3.11 -1.15
CA ARG A 163 28.41 3.78 -2.39
C ARG A 163 28.72 5.25 -2.17
N ARG A 164 27.95 5.94 -1.32
CA ARG A 164 28.20 7.34 -0.95
C ARG A 164 29.48 7.50 -0.13
N VAL A 165 29.76 6.56 0.77
CA VAL A 165 31.06 6.52 1.48
C VAL A 165 32.22 6.34 0.50
N ALA A 166 32.12 5.40 -0.44
CA ALA A 166 33.16 5.19 -1.44
C ALA A 166 33.40 6.45 -2.30
N ALA A 167 32.33 7.11 -2.74
CA ALA A 167 32.44 8.39 -3.45
C ALA A 167 33.10 9.48 -2.59
N GLY A 168 32.79 9.53 -1.29
CA GLY A 168 33.45 10.42 -0.35
C GLY A 168 34.94 10.14 -0.21
N ASP A 169 35.31 8.86 -0.10
CA ASP A 169 36.71 8.41 -0.02
C ASP A 169 37.46 8.81 -1.32
N ASP A 170 36.84 8.65 -2.49
CA ASP A 170 37.39 9.08 -3.79
C ASP A 170 37.55 10.61 -3.88
N HIS A 171 36.58 11.39 -3.39
CA HIS A 171 36.68 12.85 -3.33
C HIS A 171 37.81 13.31 -2.39
N CYS A 172 38.02 12.62 -1.26
CA CYS A 172 39.17 12.88 -0.40
C CYS A 172 40.49 12.63 -1.12
N ALA A 173 40.61 11.52 -1.85
CA ALA A 173 41.83 11.19 -2.61
C ALA A 173 42.16 12.22 -3.71
N ASP A 174 41.13 12.89 -4.25
CA ASP A 174 41.25 13.93 -5.27
C ASP A 174 41.34 15.36 -4.69
N ASP A 175 41.62 15.52 -3.39
CA ASP A 175 41.71 16.82 -2.69
C ASP A 175 40.44 17.70 -2.81
N ARG A 176 39.27 17.07 -2.82
CA ARG A 176 37.93 17.71 -2.91
C ARG A 176 37.13 17.57 -1.61
N PRO A 177 37.51 18.27 -0.53
CA PRO A 177 36.97 18.04 0.81
C PRO A 177 35.49 18.43 0.97
N GLU A 178 34.97 19.39 0.20
CA GLU A 178 33.55 19.79 0.28
C GLU A 178 32.63 18.76 -0.38
N GLU A 179 33.05 18.22 -1.52
CA GLU A 179 32.36 17.13 -2.20
C GLU A 179 32.41 15.85 -1.36
N ALA A 180 33.56 15.53 -0.76
CA ALA A 180 33.70 14.40 0.16
C ALA A 180 32.75 14.53 1.36
N ARG A 181 32.70 15.73 1.97
CA ARG A 181 31.81 16.02 3.09
C ARG A 181 30.34 15.88 2.72
N THR A 182 29.97 16.30 1.51
CA THR A 182 28.60 16.15 1.00
C THR A 182 28.25 14.67 0.87
N ALA A 183 29.11 13.86 0.23
CA ALA A 183 28.89 12.44 0.06
C ALA A 183 28.78 11.68 1.40
N TYR A 184 29.63 12.00 2.39
CA TYR A 184 29.54 11.39 3.72
C TYR A 184 28.27 11.80 4.48
N ARG A 185 27.81 13.05 4.38
CA ARG A 185 26.54 13.47 5.00
C ARG A 185 25.36 12.72 4.40
N GLU A 186 25.32 12.59 3.07
CA GLU A 186 24.28 11.81 2.40
C GLU A 186 24.31 10.33 2.82
N ALA A 187 25.49 9.74 2.99
CA ALA A 187 25.63 8.38 3.52
C ALA A 187 25.07 8.26 4.94
N ARG A 188 25.38 9.23 5.80
CA ARG A 188 24.91 9.29 7.19
C ARG A 188 23.39 9.43 7.25
N ASP A 189 22.80 10.34 6.47
CA ASP A 189 21.36 10.58 6.44
C ASP A 189 20.61 9.29 6.07
N VAL A 190 21.07 8.58 5.03
CA VAL A 190 20.51 7.28 4.64
C VAL A 190 20.63 6.24 5.77
N LEU A 191 21.77 6.19 6.46
CA LEU A 191 21.96 5.24 7.57
C LEU A 191 21.08 5.57 8.78
N ASP A 192 20.93 6.85 9.14
CA ASP A 192 20.06 7.27 10.24
C ASP A 192 18.59 6.91 9.97
N GLU A 193 18.09 7.16 8.76
CA GLU A 193 16.76 6.71 8.33
C GLU A 193 16.63 5.18 8.37
N THR A 194 17.65 4.46 7.90
CA THR A 194 17.64 3.00 7.86
C THR A 194 17.65 2.38 9.26
N VAL A 195 18.39 2.96 10.21
CA VAL A 195 18.41 2.50 11.62
C VAL A 195 17.03 2.64 12.26
N ALA A 196 16.30 3.72 11.96
CA ALA A 196 14.95 3.89 12.47
C ALA A 196 14.02 2.76 12.02
N THR A 197 14.05 2.41 10.72
CA THR A 197 13.28 1.28 10.17
C THR A 197 13.75 -0.07 10.73
N ALA A 198 15.07 -0.30 10.79
CA ALA A 198 15.64 -1.56 11.23
C ALA A 198 15.29 -1.90 12.69
N ARG A 199 15.23 -0.90 13.58
CA ARG A 199 14.83 -1.11 14.98
C ARG A 199 13.46 -1.74 15.15
N GLU A 200 12.54 -1.44 14.24
CA GLU A 200 11.18 -1.97 14.29
C GLU A 200 11.08 -3.34 13.59
N LEU A 201 11.79 -3.50 12.46
CA LEU A 201 11.51 -4.59 11.52
C LEU A 201 12.64 -5.59 11.33
N VAL A 202 13.87 -5.17 11.50
CA VAL A 202 15.07 -5.98 11.27
C VAL A 202 16.07 -5.72 12.40
N PRO A 203 15.71 -6.04 13.66
CA PRO A 203 16.49 -5.63 14.83
C PRO A 203 17.92 -6.19 14.80
N ASP A 204 18.12 -7.37 14.21
CA ASP A 204 19.42 -8.01 14.06
C ASP A 204 20.41 -7.20 13.19
N ALA A 205 19.92 -6.29 12.35
CA ALA A 205 20.75 -5.44 11.50
C ALA A 205 21.19 -4.12 12.18
N VAL A 206 20.56 -3.75 13.30
CA VAL A 206 20.73 -2.41 13.93
C VAL A 206 22.18 -2.15 14.32
N ASP A 207 22.84 -3.10 14.98
CA ASP A 207 24.22 -2.92 15.45
C ASP A 207 25.17 -2.68 14.28
N THR A 208 25.04 -3.45 13.20
CA THR A 208 25.84 -3.30 11.98
C THR A 208 25.63 -1.93 11.31
N LEU A 209 24.39 -1.44 11.29
CA LEU A 209 24.07 -0.12 10.71
C LEU A 209 24.62 1.03 11.56
N VAL A 210 24.52 0.92 12.88
CA VAL A 210 25.08 1.91 13.82
C VAL A 210 26.60 1.97 13.71
N GLU A 211 27.28 0.81 13.69
CA GLU A 211 28.72 0.75 13.48
C GLU A 211 29.14 1.41 12.15
N HIS A 212 28.36 1.19 11.09
CA HIS A 212 28.62 1.81 9.78
C HIS A 212 28.46 3.33 9.87
N ARG A 213 27.39 3.82 10.49
CA ARG A 213 27.15 5.26 10.66
C ARG A 213 28.26 5.91 11.49
N ASP A 214 28.64 5.29 12.61
CA ASP A 214 29.70 5.80 13.47
C ASP A 214 31.07 5.81 12.75
N ALA A 215 31.26 4.95 11.74
CA ALA A 215 32.42 5.00 10.84
C ALA A 215 32.37 6.15 9.83
N VAL A 216 31.18 6.58 9.41
CA VAL A 216 30.98 7.78 8.57
C VAL A 216 31.21 9.04 9.40
N ASP A 217 30.70 9.09 10.64
CA ASP A 217 30.89 10.22 11.54
C ASP A 217 32.36 10.49 11.83
N ARG A 218 33.16 9.44 12.09
CA ARG A 218 34.62 9.58 12.26
C ARG A 218 35.32 10.18 11.03
N ARG A 219 34.83 9.92 9.81
CA ARG A 219 35.38 10.52 8.58
C ARG A 219 35.01 11.99 8.47
N LEU A 220 33.76 12.34 8.77
CA LEU A 220 33.29 13.73 8.84
C LEU A 220 34.10 14.55 9.85
N ASP A 221 34.31 14.01 11.05
CA ASP A 221 35.10 14.67 12.11
C ASP A 221 36.55 14.90 11.67
N SER A 222 37.14 13.94 10.95
CA SER A 222 38.51 14.06 10.42
C SER A 222 38.63 15.21 9.40
N LEU A 223 37.67 15.33 8.48
CA LEU A 223 37.63 16.43 7.50
C LEU A 223 37.44 17.81 8.16
N GLU A 224 36.71 17.87 9.27
CA GLU A 224 36.52 19.10 10.04
C GLU A 224 37.79 19.50 10.80
N GLY A 225 38.51 18.53 11.36
CA GLY A 225 39.81 18.71 12.01
C GLY A 225 40.87 19.25 11.05
N ASP A 226 40.98 18.70 9.84
CA ASP A 226 41.94 19.15 8.83
C ASP A 226 41.70 20.61 8.40
N ARG A 227 40.43 21.04 8.34
CA ARG A 227 40.08 22.42 8.02
C ARG A 227 40.52 23.41 9.10
N GLN A 228 40.53 23.01 10.37
CA GLN A 228 40.96 23.82 11.51
C GLN A 228 42.49 23.94 11.62
N VAL A 229 43.23 22.93 11.17
CA VAL A 229 44.70 22.97 11.12
C VAL A 229 45.19 23.92 10.01
N VAL A 230 44.49 23.99 8.86
CA VAL A 230 44.85 24.88 7.74
C VAL A 230 44.52 26.36 8.03
N THR A 231 43.63 26.65 8.98
CA THR A 231 43.19 28.03 9.30
C THR A 231 43.88 28.68 10.51
N ASN A 232 44.80 27.98 11.20
CA ASN A 232 45.62 28.56 12.26
C ASN A 232 47.02 28.96 11.71
N PRO A 233 47.32 30.26 11.56
CA PRO A 233 48.63 30.76 11.12
C PRO A 233 49.74 30.63 12.18
#